data_AF-A0A5R2NJ11-F1
#
_entry.id   AF-A0A5R2NJ11-F1
#
_cell.length_a   1.000
_cell.length_b   1.000
_cell.length_c   1.000
_cell.angle_alpha   90.00
_cell.angle_beta   90.00
_cell.angle_gamma   90.00
#
_symmetry.space_group_name_H-M   'P 1'
#
loop_
_entity.id
_entity.type
_entity.pdbx_description
1 polymer ?
#
loop_
_entity_poly.entity_id
_entity_poly.type
_entity_poly.pdbx_seq_one_letter_code
_entity_poly.pdbx_strand_id
1 'polypeptide(L)' 'MGDTSSEEVASAAMTAAFDQIDELARELFNRACSTQVWSAADYPIQAYFRKEAARKLQQARYKEMAAGL' A
#
# COMPACT_ATOMS: atom_id res chain seq x y z
N MET A 1 -22.27 16.75 19.82
CA MET A 1 -21.10 15.87 20.01
C MET A 1 -21.08 14.94 18.82
N GLY A 2 -20.26 15.25 17.82
CA GLY A 2 -20.11 14.42 16.62
C GLY A 2 -19.14 13.28 16.89
N ASP A 3 -19.35 12.17 16.19
CA ASP A 3 -18.63 10.90 16.24
C ASP A 3 -17.09 11.04 16.28
N THR A 4 -16.51 11.11 17.48
CA THR A 4 -15.07 10.82 17.64
C THR A 4 -14.76 9.39 17.19
N SER A 5 -15.73 8.47 17.30
CA SER A 5 -15.62 7.05 16.92
C SER A 5 -15.41 6.84 15.41
N SER A 6 -16.11 7.57 14.54
CA SER A 6 -16.03 7.36 13.08
C SER A 6 -14.76 7.93 12.47
N GLU A 7 -14.29 9.08 12.97
CA GLU A 7 -13.06 9.72 12.50
C GLU A 7 -11.81 8.93 12.92
N GLU A 8 -11.78 8.41 14.16
CA GLU A 8 -10.67 7.58 14.66
C GLU A 8 -10.57 6.25 13.90
N VAL A 9 -11.69 5.59 13.62
CA VAL A 9 -11.71 4.36 12.83
C VAL A 9 -11.28 4.62 11.39
N ALA A 10 -11.74 5.70 10.77
CA ALA A 10 -11.30 6.08 9.42
C ALA A 10 -9.79 6.38 9.39
N SER A 11 -9.27 7.07 10.40
CA SER A 11 -7.84 7.34 10.57
C SER A 11 -7.02 6.04 10.68
N ALA A 12 -7.42 5.12 11.54
CA ALA A 12 -6.74 3.83 11.71
C ALA A 12 -6.78 2.98 10.43
N ALA A 13 -7.91 2.95 9.73
CA ALA A 13 -8.05 2.23 8.47
C ALA A 13 -7.16 2.84 7.36
N MET A 14 -7.04 4.17 7.31
CA MET A 14 -6.14 4.86 6.40
C MET A 14 -4.67 4.56 6.71
N THR A 15 -4.26 4.61 7.98
CA THR A 15 -2.89 4.24 8.39
C THR A 15 -2.57 2.80 7.99
N ALA A 16 -3.44 1.85 8.30
CA ALA A 16 -3.24 0.45 7.93
C ALA A 16 -3.14 0.26 6.40
N ALA A 17 -3.90 1.02 5.61
CA ALA A 17 -3.80 0.98 4.17
C ALA A 17 -2.45 1.53 3.65
N PHE A 18 -1.92 2.60 4.26
CA PHE A 18 -0.61 3.12 3.90
C PHE A 18 0.52 2.16 4.27
N ASP A 19 0.44 1.50 5.43
CA ASP A 19 1.43 0.53 5.85
C ASP A 19 1.50 -0.66 4.89
N GLN A 20 0.35 -1.20 4.46
CA GLN A 20 0.28 -2.27 3.46
C GLN A 20 0.88 -1.86 2.11
N ILE A 21 0.66 -0.60 1.69
CA ILE A 21 1.23 -0.08 0.45
C ILE A 21 2.74 0.04 0.57
N ASP A 22 3.27 0.54 1.69
CA ASP A 22 4.70 0.73 1.89
C ASP A 22 5.43 -0.61 2.03
N GLU A 23 4.85 -1.60 2.72
CA GLU A 23 5.37 -2.96 2.81
C GLU A 23 5.50 -3.60 1.42
N LEU A 24 4.41 -3.62 0.64
CA LEU A 24 4.44 -4.20 -0.71
C LEU A 24 5.37 -3.41 -1.65
N ALA A 25 5.45 -2.09 -1.52
CA ALA A 25 6.38 -1.29 -2.31
C ALA A 25 7.84 -1.68 -2.06
N ARG A 26 8.22 -1.89 -0.79
CA ARG A 26 9.55 -2.37 -0.40
C ARG A 26 9.85 -3.74 -0.98
N GLU A 27 8.90 -4.68 -0.91
CA GLU A 27 9.06 -6.01 -1.49
C GLU A 27 9.28 -5.97 -3.01
N LEU A 28 8.45 -5.19 -3.72
CA LEU A 28 8.57 -5.04 -5.17
C LEU A 28 9.92 -4.43 -5.56
N PHE A 29 10.36 -3.40 -4.84
CA PHE A 29 11.67 -2.79 -5.07
C PHE A 29 12.80 -3.78 -4.79
N ASN A 30 12.77 -4.44 -3.64
CA ASN A 30 13.81 -5.39 -3.24
C ASN A 30 13.97 -6.51 -4.28
N ARG A 31 12.84 -7.01 -4.81
CA ARG A 31 12.83 -8.00 -5.89
C ARG A 31 13.36 -7.45 -7.20
N ALA A 32 12.94 -6.25 -7.62
CA ALA A 32 13.33 -5.65 -8.89
C ALA A 32 14.82 -5.26 -8.93
N CYS A 33 15.32 -4.74 -7.81
CA CYS A 33 16.69 -4.23 -7.69
C CYS A 33 17.65 -5.24 -7.04
N SER A 34 17.18 -6.45 -6.68
CA SER A 34 17.97 -7.48 -5.99
C SER A 34 18.74 -6.94 -4.78
N THR A 35 18.08 -6.08 -4.01
CA THR A 35 18.61 -5.39 -2.82
C THR A 35 17.61 -5.50 -1.67
N GLN A 36 18.02 -5.16 -0.46
CA GLN A 36 17.12 -5.01 0.70
C GLN A 36 17.07 -3.57 1.22
N VAL A 37 17.82 -2.66 0.58
CA VAL A 37 18.03 -1.30 1.09
C VAL A 37 17.04 -0.33 0.45
N TRP A 38 15.78 -0.41 0.87
CA TRP A 38 14.72 0.51 0.42
C TRP A 38 15.09 1.98 0.60
N SER A 39 15.76 2.31 1.70
CA SER A 39 16.20 3.68 2.02
C SER A 39 17.24 4.23 1.04
N ALA A 40 17.88 3.40 0.23
CA ALA A 40 18.79 3.84 -0.82
C ALA A 40 18.06 4.25 -2.11
N ALA A 41 16.76 3.97 -2.23
CA ALA A 41 15.97 4.41 -3.38
C ALA A 41 15.68 5.91 -3.29
N ASP A 42 15.90 6.63 -4.38
CA ASP A 42 15.50 8.04 -4.48
C ASP A 42 13.98 8.18 -4.41
N TYR A 43 13.51 9.35 -3.99
CA TYR A 43 12.09 9.65 -3.85
C TYR A 43 11.23 9.29 -5.09
N PRO A 44 11.64 9.57 -6.35
CA PRO A 44 10.86 9.18 -7.53
C PRO A 44 10.71 7.66 -7.66
N ILE A 45 11.74 6.90 -7.33
CA ILE A 45 11.72 5.43 -7.35
C ILE A 45 10.78 4.94 -6.25
N GLN A 46 10.88 5.49 -5.05
CA GLN A 46 9.97 5.13 -3.96
C GLN A 46 8.50 5.39 -4.32
N ALA A 47 8.22 6.56 -4.91
CA ALA A 47 6.87 6.93 -5.36
C ALA A 47 6.35 6.01 -6.46
N TYR A 48 7.21 5.58 -7.40
CA TYR A 48 6.85 4.60 -8.42
C TYR A 48 6.40 3.27 -7.82
N PHE A 49 7.21 2.68 -6.93
CA PHE A 49 6.88 1.39 -6.32
C PHE A 49 5.65 1.44 -5.41
N ARG A 50 5.42 2.56 -4.70
CA ARG A 50 4.17 2.78 -3.94
C ARG A 50 2.94 2.83 -4.83
N LYS A 51 3.03 3.49 -6.00
CA LYS A 51 1.91 3.51 -6.98
C LYS A 51 1.63 2.11 -7.54
N GLU A 52 2.67 1.35 -7.88
CA GLU A 52 2.51 -0.03 -8.36
C GLU A 52 1.96 -0.96 -7.28
N ALA A 53 2.40 -0.81 -6.02
CA ALA A 53 1.85 -1.54 -4.88
C ALA A 53 0.35 -1.25 -4.70
N ALA A 54 -0.04 0.03 -4.68
CA ALA A 54 -1.44 0.44 -4.58
C ALA A 54 -2.29 -0.16 -5.72
N ARG A 55 -1.78 -0.11 -6.97
CA ARG A 55 -2.45 -0.71 -8.12
C ARG A 55 -2.66 -2.21 -7.97
N LYS A 56 -1.66 -2.94 -7.46
CA LYS A 56 -1.76 -4.40 -7.25
C LYS A 56 -2.76 -4.76 -6.17
N LEU A 57 -2.75 -4.07 -5.03
CA LEU A 57 -3.72 -4.27 -3.95
C LEU A 57 -5.15 -4.01 -4.43
N GLN A 58 -5.34 -2.94 -5.20
CA GLN A 58 -6.63 -2.63 -5.79
C GLN A 58 -7.09 -3.72 -6.78
N GLN A 59 -6.20 -4.23 -7.64
CA GLN A 59 -6.51 -5.33 -8.56
C GLN A 59 -6.85 -6.63 -7.84
N ALA A 60 -6.17 -6.95 -6.73
CA ALA A 60 -6.45 -8.14 -5.93
C ALA A 60 -7.87 -8.06 -5.34
N ARG A 61 -8.23 -6.92 -4.72
CA ARG A 61 -9.57 -6.68 -4.18
C ARG A 61 -10.66 -6.78 -5.25
N TYR A 62 -10.43 -6.22 -6.44
CA TYR A 62 -11.40 -6.36 -7.55
C TYR A 62 -11.55 -7.80 -8.03
N LYS A 63 -10.46 -8.58 -8.08
CA LYS A 63 -10.52 -10.00 -8.46
C LYS A 63 -11.26 -10.84 -7.42
N GLU A 64 -11.03 -10.60 -6.14
CA GLU A 64 -11.77 -11.26 -5.05
C GLU A 64 -13.26 -10.93 -5.13
N MET A 65 -13.61 -9.67 -5.37
CA MET A 65 -15.00 -9.24 -5.54
C MET A 65 -15.67 -9.86 -6.77
N ALA A 66 -14.94 -9.97 -7.89
CA ALA A 66 -15.44 -10.60 -9.11
C ALA A 66 -15.54 -12.13 -9.00
N ALA A 67 -14.76 -12.78 -8.12
CA ALA A 67 -14.81 -14.22 -7.90
C ALA A 67 -15.87 -14.65 -6.87
N GLY A 68 -16.45 -13.70 -6.13
CA GLY A 68 -17.54 -13.93 -5.16
C GLY A 68 -18.94 -13.63 -5.70
N LEU A 69 -19.08 -13.28 -6.98
CA LEU A 69 -20.35 -13.15 -7.72
C LEU A 69 -20.61 -14.41 -8.56
#